data_AF-T0ZK08-F1
#
_entry.id   AF-T0ZK08-F1
#
_cell.length_a   1.000
_cell.length_b   1.000
_cell.length_c   1.000
_cell.angle_alpha   90.00
_cell.angle_beta   90.00
_cell.angle_gamma   90.00
#
_symmetry.space_group_name_H-M   'P 1'
#
loop_
_entity.id
_entity.type
_entity.pdbx_description
1 polymer ?
#
loop_
_entity_poly.entity_id
_entity_poly.type
_entity_poly.pdbx_seq_one_letter_code
_entity_poly.pdbx_strand_id
1 'polypeptide(L)'
;RLEDVVRTRLFVTDISRFEEYGRAHGERFGRIRPAATMVEVRALVRPDLLVEVEAEALVPTAGRQPRARRPGPTTRTGRRRGKPLGARRRGG
;
A
#
# COMPACT_ATOMS: atom_id res chain seq x y z
N ARG A 1 1.04 -9.62 6.89
CA ARG A 1 1.10 -10.72 7.89
C ARG A 1 -0.30 -11.25 8.11
N LEU A 2 -0.48 -12.40 8.77
CA LEU A 2 -1.84 -12.91 9.04
C LEU A 2 -2.64 -11.93 9.88
N GLU A 3 -2.03 -11.32 10.90
CA GLU A 3 -2.66 -10.28 11.72
C GLU A 3 -3.20 -9.07 10.94
N ASP A 4 -2.81 -8.88 9.68
CA ASP A 4 -3.33 -7.80 8.85
C ASP A 4 -4.65 -8.18 8.15
N VAL A 5 -5.03 -9.46 8.17
CA VAL A 5 -6.26 -9.97 7.53
C VAL A 5 -7.47 -9.54 8.35
N VAL A 6 -8.37 -8.79 7.72
CA VAL A 6 -9.58 -8.24 8.34
C VAL A 6 -10.85 -8.98 7.93
N ARG A 7 -10.83 -9.66 6.78
CA ARG A 7 -11.96 -10.41 6.25
C ARG A 7 -11.51 -11.63 5.48
N THR A 8 -12.30 -12.70 5.59
CA THR A 8 -12.20 -13.89 4.75
C THR A 8 -13.56 -14.26 4.18
N ARG A 9 -13.60 -14.70 2.91
CA ARG A 9 -14.79 -15.28 2.27
C ARG A 9 -14.43 -16.69 1.84
N LEU A 10 -15.26 -17.66 2.21
CA LEU A 10 -15.11 -19.06 1.89
C LEU A 10 -16.21 -19.44 0.89
N PHE A 11 -15.81 -19.91 -0.28
CA PHE A 11 -16.69 -20.43 -1.31
C PHE A 11 -16.57 -21.96 -1.31
N VAL A 12 -17.64 -22.65 -0.90
CA VAL A 12 -17.64 -24.12 -0.75
C VAL A 12 -18.55 -24.76 -1.78
N THR A 13 -18.24 -25.99 -2.20
CA THR A 13 -19.10 -26.73 -3.15
C THR A 13 -20.17 -27.59 -2.47
N ASP A 14 -20.02 -27.84 -1.16
CA ASP A 14 -20.96 -28.59 -0.33
C ASP A 14 -20.95 -27.99 1.08
N ILE A 15 -21.96 -27.19 1.42
CA ILE A 15 -22.04 -26.48 2.68
C ILE A 15 -22.48 -27.36 3.85
N SER A 16 -22.94 -28.58 3.59
CA SER A 16 -23.26 -29.53 4.67
C SER A 16 -22.02 -29.86 5.52
N ARG A 17 -20.82 -29.69 4.95
CA ARG A 17 -19.51 -29.88 5.59
C ARG A 17 -18.97 -28.64 6.33
N PHE A 18 -19.84 -27.67 6.65
CA PHE A 18 -19.42 -26.39 7.25
C PHE A 18 -18.54 -26.52 8.50
N GLU A 19 -18.74 -27.55 9.32
CA GLU A 19 -17.92 -27.77 10.53
C GLU A 19 -16.46 -28.10 10.20
N GLU A 20 -16.21 -28.87 9.13
CA GLU A 20 -14.86 -29.20 8.67
C GLU A 20 -14.14 -27.94 8.18
N TYR A 21 -14.81 -27.15 7.32
CA TYR A 21 -14.24 -25.90 6.82
C TYR A 21 -14.04 -24.86 7.93
N GLY A 22 -15.00 -24.76 8.85
CA GLY A 22 -14.93 -23.86 9.99
C GLY A 22 -13.79 -24.22 10.94
N ARG A 23 -13.54 -25.51 11.18
CA ARG A 23 -12.39 -25.98 11.95
C ARG A 23 -11.08 -25.61 11.29
N ALA A 24 -10.92 -25.92 10.00
CA ALA A 24 -9.71 -25.59 9.24
C ALA A 24 -9.45 -24.07 9.19
N HIS A 25 -10.51 -23.26 9.04
CA HIS A 25 -10.41 -21.80 9.13
C HIS A 25 -9.96 -21.34 10.52
N GLY A 26 -10.56 -21.93 11.57
CA GLY A 26 -10.25 -21.65 12.97
C GLY A 26 -8.80 -21.96 13.36
N GLU A 27 -8.22 -23.05 12.84
CA GLU A 27 -6.81 -23.41 13.04
C GLU A 27 -5.86 -22.29 12.58
N ARG A 28 -6.23 -21.56 11.52
CA ARG A 28 -5.40 -20.50 10.96
C ARG A 28 -5.73 -19.11 11.51
N PHE A 29 -7.02 -18.81 11.66
CA PHE A 29 -7.51 -17.46 11.93
C PHE A 29 -8.11 -17.29 13.32
N GLY A 30 -8.27 -18.35 14.11
CA GLY A 30 -8.97 -18.32 15.41
C GLY A 30 -8.41 -17.35 16.44
N ARG A 31 -7.12 -16.99 16.33
CA ARG A 31 -6.47 -15.99 17.19
C ARG A 31 -6.84 -14.55 16.81
N ILE A 32 -6.99 -14.25 15.52
CA ILE A 32 -7.17 -12.88 15.02
C ILE A 32 -8.63 -12.57 14.65
N ARG A 33 -9.45 -13.60 14.46
CA ARG A 33 -10.91 -13.54 14.26
C ARG A 33 -11.34 -12.49 13.22
N PRO A 34 -10.92 -12.64 11.95
CA PRO A 34 -11.39 -11.74 10.89
C PRO A 34 -12.90 -11.94 10.68
N ALA A 35 -13.57 -10.96 10.07
CA ALA A 35 -14.95 -11.16 9.62
C ALA A 35 -14.99 -12.32 8.61
N ALA A 36 -15.81 -13.33 8.87
CA ALA A 36 -15.91 -14.51 8.02
C ALA A 36 -17.28 -14.61 7.36
N THR A 37 -17.30 -14.99 6.08
CA THR A 37 -18.50 -15.35 5.34
C THR A 37 -18.24 -16.69 4.66
N MET A 38 -19.20 -17.60 4.73
CA MET A 38 -19.16 -18.88 4.01
C MET A 38 -20.43 -18.99 3.18
N VAL A 39 -20.29 -19.32 1.90
CA VAL A 39 -21.40 -19.50 0.96
C VAL A 39 -21.17 -20.72 0.09
N GLU A 40 -22.24 -21.43 -0.23
CA GLU A 40 -22.20 -22.50 -1.21
C GLU A 40 -22.21 -21.92 -2.63
N VAL A 41 -21.36 -22.45 -3.51
CA VAL A 41 -21.30 -22.11 -4.93
C VAL A 41 -21.43 -23.36 -5.77
N ARG A 42 -21.92 -23.22 -7.00
CA ARG A 42 -22.16 -24.36 -7.90
C ARG A 42 -20.88 -25.16 -8.22
N ALA A 43 -19.75 -24.49 -8.42
CA ALA A 43 -18.47 -25.10 -8.75
C ALA A 43 -17.32 -24.10 -8.54
N LEU A 44 -16.10 -24.61 -8.36
CA LEU A 44 -14.85 -23.84 -8.36
C LEU A 44 -14.09 -24.04 -9.69
N VAL A 45 -12.97 -23.34 -9.86
CA VAL A 45 -12.16 -23.38 -11.10
C VAL A 45 -11.69 -24.79 -11.49
N ARG A 46 -11.55 -25.67 -10.50
CA ARG A 46 -11.21 -27.08 -10.68
C ARG A 46 -12.23 -27.98 -9.97
N PRO A 47 -12.61 -29.11 -10.58
CA PRO A 47 -13.66 -29.98 -10.04
C PRO A 47 -13.27 -30.72 -8.75
N ASP A 48 -11.97 -30.83 -8.45
CA ASP A 48 -11.46 -31.48 -7.25
C ASP A 48 -11.29 -30.53 -6.05
N LEU A 49 -11.53 -29.22 -6.24
CA LEU A 49 -11.52 -28.25 -5.16
C LEU A 49 -12.86 -28.26 -4.42
N LEU A 50 -12.79 -28.34 -3.09
CA LEU A 50 -13.96 -28.35 -2.21
C LEU A 50 -14.25 -26.96 -1.61
N VAL A 51 -13.21 -26.13 -1.48
CA VAL A 51 -13.28 -24.80 -0.90
C VAL A 51 -12.25 -23.88 -1.55
N GLU A 52 -12.63 -22.64 -1.77
CA GLU A 52 -11.74 -21.52 -2.12
C GLU A 52 -11.87 -20.43 -1.05
N VAL A 53 -10.75 -19.80 -0.68
CA VAL A 53 -10.72 -18.76 0.36
C VAL A 53 -10.13 -17.47 -0.20
N GLU A 54 -10.92 -16.41 -0.19
CA GLU A 54 -10.47 -15.04 -0.44
C GLU A 54 -10.15 -14.36 0.90
N ALA A 55 -9.02 -13.66 0.98
CA ALA A 55 -8.60 -12.90 2.16
C ALA A 55 -8.33 -11.44 1.83
N GLU A 56 -8.88 -10.54 2.63
CA GLU A 56 -8.68 -9.10 2.53
C GLU A 56 -7.85 -8.62 3.72
N ALA A 57 -6.79 -7.85 3.46
CA ALA A 57 -5.85 -7.40 4.48
C ALA A 57 -5.54 -5.90 4.38
N LEU A 58 -5.43 -5.24 5.53
CA LEU A 58 -5.00 -3.85 5.64
C LEU A 58 -3.50 -3.82 5.93
N VAL A 59 -2.70 -3.63 4.88
CA VAL A 59 -1.23 -3.58 5.01
C VAL A 59 -0.79 -2.16 5.33
N PRO A 60 -0.05 -1.93 6.43
CA PRO A 60 0.53 -0.62 6.70
C PRO A 60 1.44 -0.22 5.54
N THR A 61 1.22 0.98 4.99
CA THR A 61 2.23 1.57 4.12
C THR A 61 3.41 1.91 5.02
N ALA A 62 4.53 1.20 4.86
CA ALA A 62 5.80 1.64 5.46
C ALA A 62 5.97 3.10 5.05
N GLY A 63 5.98 3.99 6.05
CA GLY A 63 5.84 5.43 5.84
C GLY A 63 6.70 5.88 4.67
N ARG A 64 6.07 6.13 3.52
CA ARG A 64 6.73 6.86 2.44
C ARG A 64 6.91 8.24 3.04
N GLN A 65 8.07 8.48 3.66
CA GLN A 65 8.45 9.82 4.04
C GLN A 65 8.18 10.68 2.80
N PRO A 66 7.36 11.74 2.89
CA PRO A 66 7.19 12.64 1.77
C PRO A 66 8.61 13.01 1.35
N ARG A 67 8.99 12.64 0.12
CA ARG A 67 10.34 12.94 -0.39
C ARG A 67 10.56 14.41 -0.09
N ALA A 68 11.54 14.72 0.76
CA ALA A 68 11.85 16.09 1.12
C ALA A 68 11.91 16.88 -0.20
N ARG A 69 11.03 17.88 -0.34
CA ARG A 69 11.03 18.74 -1.51
C ARG A 69 12.47 19.26 -1.64
N ARG A 70 13.18 18.90 -2.72
CA ARG A 70 14.51 19.48 -2.97
C ARG A 70 14.34 20.99 -2.89
N PRO A 71 15.09 21.70 -2.02
CA PRO A 71 15.05 23.15 -2.06
C PRO A 71 15.40 23.58 -3.49
N GLY A 72 14.52 24.38 -4.09
CA GLY A 72 14.76 24.93 -5.41
C GLY A 72 16.05 25.74 -5.42
N PRO A 73 16.71 25.90 -6.58
CA PRO A 73 17.94 26.65 -6.68
C PRO A 73 17.72 28.07 -6.13
N THR A 74 18.43 28.41 -5.04
CA THR A 74 18.47 29.78 -4.51
C THR A 74 19.15 30.64 -5.56
N THR A 75 18.36 31.48 -6.24
CA THR A 75 18.89 32.51 -7.13
C THR A 75 19.76 33.45 -6.31
N ARG A 76 21.08 33.31 -6.40
CA ARG A 76 22.03 34.29 -5.89
C ARG A 76 21.92 35.52 -6.79
N THR A 77 21.12 36.50 -6.38
CA THR A 77 20.98 37.80 -7.05
C THR A 77 22.36 38.45 -7.13
N GLY A 78 22.89 38.54 -8.35
CA GLY A 78 24.15 39.21 -8.64
C GLY A 78 24.07 40.69 -8.30
N ARG A 79 24.83 41.12 -7.29
CA ARG A 79 25.09 42.52 -6.99
C ARG A 79 25.86 43.13 -8.17
N ARG A 80 25.16 43.82 -9.07
CA ARG A 80 25.76 44.62 -10.15
C ARG A 80 26.64 45.71 -9.53
N ARG A 81 27.97 45.62 -9.68
CA ARG A 81 28.86 46.76 -9.50
C ARG A 81 28.87 47.53 -10.83
N GLY A 82 28.27 48.72 -10.85
CA GLY A 82 28.40 49.66 -11.96
C GLY A 82 29.82 50.23 -12.02
N LYS A 83 30.41 50.25 -13.21
CA LYS A 83 31.61 51.03 -13.54
C LYS A 83 31.16 52.48 -13.82
N PRO A 84 31.83 53.53 -13.31
CA PRO A 84 31.59 54.88 -13.79
C PRO A 84 32.38 55.16 -15.08
N LEU A 85 31.74 55.86 -16.01
CA LEU A 85 32.35 56.36 -17.25
C LEU A 85 33.05 57.72 -16.99
N GLY A 86 34.36 57.75 -17.23
CA GLY A 86 35.05 58.72 -18.09
C GLY A 86 35.27 60.17 -17.62
N ALA A 87 36.55 60.59 -17.59
CA ALA A 87 37.13 61.88 -18.03
C ALA A 87 38.39 62.17 -17.19
N ARG A 88 39.51 62.73 -17.65
CA ARG A 88 40.06 63.24 -18.92
C ARG A 88 41.57 63.36 -18.65
N ARG A 89 42.41 63.04 -19.64
CA ARG A 89 43.85 63.38 -19.62
C ARG A 89 44.06 64.74 -20.31
N ARG A 90 44.80 65.63 -19.64
CA ARG A 90 45.67 66.71 -20.16
C ARG A 90 46.79 66.78 -19.11
N GLY A 91 48.08 66.70 -19.40
CA GLY A 91 48.88 67.28 -20.47
C GLY A 91 49.71 68.40 -19.83
N GLY A 92 51.02 68.20 -19.69
CA GLY A 92 51.97 69.12 -19.06
C GLY A 92 53.06 68.38 -18.32
#